data_AF-A0A859QKH5-F1
#
_entry.id   AF-A0A859QKH5-F1
#
_cell.length_a   1.000
_cell.length_b   1.000
_cell.length_c   1.000
_cell.angle_alpha   90.00
_cell.angle_beta   90.00
_cell.angle_gamma   90.00
#
_symmetry.space_group_name_H-M   'P 1'
#
loop_
_entity.id
_entity.type
_entity.pdbx_description
1 polymer ?
#
loop_
_entity_poly.entity_id
_entity_poly.type
_entity_poly.pdbx_seq_one_letter_code
_entity_poly.pdbx_strand_id
1 'polypeptide(L)'
;MHVQNVVEITPTDGLLPAAVIITAYRSSRYGLVVFVLNDVAPAAIDVILDPVVSTMPLSIPGVLYVQISDEARVSQAVSSAETVYVATETFHDLAVGYGASPGNIRPVGSSQYRPRKRVVFAKSGEARGLPKMRRAPMRPVLYQACRTQLRDGETRHA
;
A
#
# COMPACT_ATOMS: atom_id res chain seq x y z
N MET A 1 -15.74 -9.40 3.41
CA MET A 1 -14.61 -9.17 2.48
C MET A 1 -13.41 -9.91 3.06
N HIS A 2 -12.64 -10.66 2.27
CA HIS A 2 -11.37 -11.25 2.73
C HIS A 2 -10.23 -10.33 2.29
N VAL A 3 -9.42 -9.86 3.23
CA VAL A 3 -8.33 -8.92 2.96
C VAL A 3 -7.01 -9.61 3.23
N GLN A 4 -6.12 -9.58 2.24
CA GLN A 4 -4.78 -10.12 2.45
C GLN A 4 -3.94 -9.15 3.28
N ASN A 5 -3.84 -7.91 2.81
CA ASN A 5 -3.05 -6.88 3.49
C ASN A 5 -3.85 -5.60 3.66
N VAL A 6 -3.83 -5.04 4.86
CA VAL A 6 -4.15 -3.63 5.11
C VAL A 6 -2.83 -2.88 5.22
N VAL A 7 -2.69 -1.75 4.52
CA VAL A 7 -1.48 -0.94 4.55
C VAL A 7 -1.88 0.50 4.80
N GLU A 8 -1.39 1.07 5.89
CA GLU A 8 -1.49 2.51 6.13
C GLU A 8 -0.58 3.26 5.16
N ILE A 9 -1.13 4.26 4.48
CA ILE A 9 -0.41 5.20 3.65
C ILE A 9 -0.56 6.58 4.25
N THR A 10 0.53 7.07 4.83
CA THR A 10 0.66 8.41 5.41
C THR A 10 1.86 9.10 4.77
N PRO A 11 1.83 10.43 4.57
CA PRO A 11 3.02 11.16 4.19
C PRO A 11 4.03 11.18 5.35
N THR A 12 5.32 11.20 5.01
CA THR A 12 6.42 11.51 5.93
C THR A 12 7.18 12.69 5.32
N ASP A 13 7.28 13.81 6.05
CA ASP A 13 7.89 15.05 5.54
C ASP A 13 7.28 15.53 4.21
N GLY A 14 5.97 15.32 4.03
CA GLY A 14 5.25 15.68 2.80
C GLY A 14 5.49 14.74 1.61
N LEU A 15 6.18 13.61 1.81
CA LEU A 15 6.47 12.61 0.79
C LEU A 15 5.66 11.33 1.01
N LEU A 16 5.16 10.75 -0.07
CA LEU A 16 4.47 9.47 -0.01
C LEU A 16 5.46 8.29 -0.07
N PRO A 17 5.17 7.17 0.61
CA PRO A 17 6.03 5.99 0.62
C PRO A 17 5.87 5.18 -0.67
N ALA A 18 6.36 5.71 -1.80
CA ALA A 18 6.16 5.13 -3.13
C ALA A 18 6.58 3.66 -3.24
N ALA A 19 7.69 3.26 -2.60
CA ALA A 19 8.15 1.88 -2.59
C ALA A 19 7.15 0.93 -1.90
N VAL A 20 6.50 1.38 -0.83
CA VAL A 20 5.49 0.61 -0.09
C VAL A 20 4.24 0.49 -0.96
N ILE A 21 3.77 1.60 -1.53
CA ILE A 21 2.60 1.66 -2.43
C ILE A 21 2.78 0.69 -3.60
N ILE A 22 3.91 0.77 -4.32
CA ILE A 22 4.21 -0.09 -5.47
C ILE A 22 4.31 -1.56 -5.05
N THR A 23 4.96 -1.86 -3.93
CA THR A 23 5.14 -3.24 -3.48
C THR A 23 3.81 -3.86 -3.05
N ALA A 24 2.98 -3.10 -2.33
CA ALA A 24 1.67 -3.56 -1.91
C ALA A 24 0.72 -3.72 -3.11
N TYR A 25 0.73 -2.79 -4.07
CA TYR A 25 0.00 -2.96 -5.33
C TYR A 25 0.44 -4.22 -6.10
N ARG A 26 1.75 -4.48 -6.20
CA ARG A 26 2.25 -5.72 -6.81
C ARG A 26 1.82 -6.98 -6.05
N SER A 27 1.74 -6.91 -4.73
CA SER A 27 1.27 -8.02 -3.90
C SER A 27 -0.21 -8.33 -4.11
N SER A 28 -1.00 -7.34 -4.56
CA SER A 28 -2.43 -7.52 -4.81
C SER A 28 -2.76 -8.58 -5.87
N ARG A 29 -1.77 -9.06 -6.64
CA ARG A 29 -1.92 -10.24 -7.51
C ARG A 29 -2.29 -11.52 -6.74
N TYR A 30 -2.03 -11.56 -5.44
CA TYR A 30 -2.26 -12.74 -4.60
C TYR A 30 -3.47 -12.59 -3.68
N GLY A 31 -4.12 -11.43 -3.64
CA GLY A 31 -5.24 -11.15 -2.76
C GLY A 31 -5.56 -9.66 -2.71
N LEU A 32 -6.75 -9.31 -2.22
CA LEU A 32 -7.14 -7.91 -2.07
C LEU A 32 -6.23 -7.20 -1.07
N VAL A 33 -5.74 -6.01 -1.46
CA VAL A 33 -4.98 -5.13 -0.58
C VAL A 33 -5.80 -3.85 -0.33
N VAL A 34 -5.87 -3.43 0.92
CA VAL A 34 -6.55 -2.18 1.30
C VAL A 34 -5.51 -1.14 1.66
N PHE A 35 -5.56 0.02 1.00
CA PHE A 35 -4.81 1.20 1.41
C PHE A 35 -5.69 2.05 2.33
N VAL A 36 -5.26 2.20 3.57
CA VAL A 36 -5.85 3.15 4.50
C VAL A 36 -5.12 4.48 4.32
N LEU A 37 -5.83 5.45 3.77
CA LEU A 37 -5.30 6.76 3.42
C LEU A 37 -5.40 7.68 4.63
N ASN A 38 -4.25 8.08 5.17
CA ASN A 38 -4.13 9.01 6.30
C ASN A 38 -3.55 10.33 5.77
N ASP A 39 -4.40 11.35 5.63
CA ASP A 39 -4.05 12.63 4.98
C ASP A 39 -3.51 12.50 3.54
N VAL A 40 -3.99 11.49 2.79
CA VAL A 40 -3.60 11.24 1.40
C VAL A 40 -4.81 11.24 0.47
N ALA A 41 -4.72 12.03 -0.60
CA ALA A 41 -5.70 11.98 -1.69
C ALA A 41 -5.47 10.73 -2.57
N PRO A 42 -6.53 10.00 -2.95
CA PRO A 42 -6.47 8.90 -3.92
C PRO A 42 -5.62 9.19 -5.16
N ALA A 43 -5.82 10.37 -5.76
CA ALA A 43 -5.11 10.76 -6.98
C ALA A 43 -3.58 10.81 -6.81
N ALA A 44 -3.07 11.09 -5.60
CA ALA A 44 -1.63 11.08 -5.33
C ALA A 44 -1.05 9.65 -5.32
N ILE A 45 -1.85 8.66 -4.95
CA ILE A 45 -1.50 7.24 -5.07
C ILE A 45 -1.52 6.82 -6.54
N ASP A 46 -2.53 7.24 -7.30
CA ASP A 46 -2.69 6.89 -8.71
C ASP A 46 -1.49 7.36 -9.53
N VAL A 47 -0.99 8.58 -9.30
CA VAL A 47 0.23 9.11 -9.94
C VAL A 47 1.46 8.21 -9.71
N ILE A 48 1.57 7.55 -8.54
CA ILE A 48 2.65 6.61 -8.24
C ILE A 48 2.41 5.27 -8.96
N LEU A 49 1.15 4.86 -9.10
CA LEU A 49 0.77 3.56 -9.65
C LEU A 49 0.65 3.54 -11.18
N ASP A 50 0.31 4.64 -11.84
CA ASP A 50 0.18 4.75 -13.31
C ASP A 50 1.30 4.05 -14.10
N PRO A 51 2.60 4.27 -13.80
CA PRO A 51 3.68 3.58 -14.52
C PRO A 51 3.78 2.08 -14.22
N VAL A 52 3.13 1.60 -13.16
CA VAL A 52 3.17 0.20 -12.70
C VAL A 52 1.94 -0.58 -13.14
N VAL A 53 0.77 0.05 -13.21
CA VAL A 53 -0.52 -0.58 -13.57
C VAL A 53 -0.42 -1.29 -14.91
N SER A 54 0.20 -0.65 -15.91
CA SER A 54 0.41 -1.22 -17.26
C SER A 54 1.30 -2.47 -17.30
N THR A 55 2.04 -2.74 -16.22
CA THR A 55 2.97 -3.88 -16.12
C THR A 55 2.35 -5.11 -15.43
N MET A 56 1.11 -5.00 -14.96
CA MET A 56 0.43 -6.03 -14.17
C MET A 56 -0.64 -6.77 -15.00
N PRO A 57 -0.93 -8.04 -14.68
CA PRO A 57 -2.05 -8.75 -15.29
C PRO A 57 -3.38 -8.04 -14.98
N LEU A 58 -4.31 -8.03 -15.94
CA LEU A 58 -5.64 -7.42 -15.77
C LEU A 58 -6.53 -8.18 -14.78
N SER A 59 -6.18 -9.43 -14.45
CA SER A 59 -6.97 -10.31 -13.60
C SER A 59 -6.62 -10.23 -12.10
N ILE A 60 -5.89 -9.20 -11.67
CA ILE A 60 -5.54 -9.06 -10.26
C ILE A 60 -6.74 -8.55 -9.43
N PRO A 61 -6.90 -9.02 -8.18
CA PRO A 61 -7.86 -8.44 -7.22
C PRO A 61 -7.72 -6.93 -7.05
N GLY A 62 -6.49 -6.42 -7.09
CA GLY A 62 -6.20 -4.99 -7.03
C GLY A 62 -6.20 -4.41 -5.63
N VAL A 63 -6.31 -3.08 -5.56
CA VAL A 63 -6.26 -2.30 -4.33
C VAL A 63 -7.57 -1.56 -4.11
N LEU A 64 -7.97 -1.44 -2.84
CA LEU A 64 -9.11 -0.63 -2.43
C LEU A 64 -8.63 0.52 -1.55
N TYR A 65 -9.04 1.74 -1.87
CA TYR A 65 -8.71 2.92 -1.08
C TYR A 65 -9.81 3.18 -0.04
N VAL A 66 -9.41 3.30 1.22
CA VAL A 66 -10.29 3.65 2.34
C VAL A 66 -9.70 4.86 3.04
N GLN A 67 -10.48 5.92 3.22
CA GLN A 67 -10.05 7.03 4.05
C GLN A 67 -10.01 6.59 5.51
N ILE A 68 -8.99 7.00 6.26
CA ILE A 68 -8.86 6.63 7.69
C ILE A 68 -10.08 7.08 8.53
N SER A 69 -10.79 8.11 8.06
CA SER A 69 -12.03 8.61 8.67
C SER A 69 -13.27 7.74 8.43
N ASP A 70 -13.23 6.79 7.48
CA ASP A 70 -14.31 5.82 7.26
C ASP A 70 -14.14 4.63 8.22
N GLU A 71 -14.48 4.88 9.48
CA GLU A 71 -14.30 3.94 10.60
C GLU A 71 -14.88 2.56 10.30
N ALA A 72 -16.09 2.50 9.73
CA ALA A 72 -16.77 1.25 9.42
C ALA A 72 -15.99 0.41 8.41
N ARG A 73 -15.49 1.03 7.33
CA ARG A 73 -14.70 0.32 6.32
C ARG A 73 -13.31 -0.04 6.83
N VAL A 74 -12.66 0.83 7.60
CA VAL A 74 -11.35 0.55 8.19
C VAL A 74 -11.46 -0.63 9.16
N SER A 75 -12.42 -0.60 10.07
CA SER A 75 -12.67 -1.68 11.04
C SER A 75 -12.96 -3.01 10.34
N GLN A 76 -13.82 -3.00 9.32
CA GLN A 76 -14.08 -4.19 8.51
C GLN A 76 -12.83 -4.71 7.79
N ALA A 77 -12.01 -3.83 7.22
CA ALA A 77 -10.80 -4.22 6.52
C ALA A 77 -9.77 -4.81 7.49
N VAL A 78 -9.56 -4.17 8.65
CA VAL A 78 -8.60 -4.60 9.67
C VAL A 78 -8.98 -5.94 10.29
N SER A 79 -10.25 -6.10 10.69
CA SER A 79 -10.74 -7.35 11.31
C SER A 79 -10.70 -8.57 10.39
N SER A 80 -10.70 -8.35 9.07
CA SER A 80 -10.62 -9.41 8.05
C SER A 80 -9.23 -9.59 7.44
N ALA A 81 -8.22 -8.82 7.90
CA ALA A 81 -6.88 -8.81 7.32
C ALA A 81 -6.00 -9.96 7.82
N GLU A 82 -5.28 -10.62 6.90
CA GLU A 82 -4.21 -11.55 7.29
C GLU A 82 -3.01 -10.81 7.89
N THR A 83 -2.70 -9.61 7.39
CA THR A 83 -1.60 -8.76 7.90
C THR A 83 -1.97 -7.29 7.81
N VAL A 84 -1.64 -6.53 8.86
CA VAL A 84 -1.87 -5.08 8.95
C VAL A 84 -0.51 -4.39 9.05
N TYR A 85 -0.21 -3.51 8.08
CA TYR A 85 1.00 -2.72 8.06
C TYR A 85 0.70 -1.29 8.52
N VAL A 86 1.32 -0.88 9.61
CA VAL A 86 1.06 0.39 10.31
C VAL A 86 2.29 1.30 10.20
N ALA A 87 2.08 2.56 9.87
CA ALA A 87 3.11 3.59 9.77
C ALA A 87 3.08 4.55 10.97
N THR A 88 1.92 4.74 11.60
CA THR A 88 1.72 5.63 12.75
C THR A 88 1.28 4.86 14.00
N GLU A 89 1.56 5.42 15.18
CA GLU A 89 1.05 4.90 16.45
C GLU A 89 -0.48 5.01 16.52
N THR A 90 -1.05 6.09 16.00
CA THR A 90 -2.50 6.29 15.94
C THR A 90 -3.19 5.14 15.21
N PHE A 91 -2.70 4.76 14.03
CA PHE A 91 -3.32 3.66 13.29
C PHE A 91 -2.98 2.28 13.88
N HIS A 92 -1.83 2.13 14.55
CA HIS A 92 -1.54 0.94 15.34
C HIS A 92 -2.60 0.71 16.41
N ASP A 93 -2.94 1.75 17.18
CA ASP A 93 -3.91 1.66 18.27
C ASP A 93 -5.32 1.40 17.74
N LEU A 94 -5.70 2.05 16.63
CA LEU A 94 -6.93 1.74 15.91
C LEU A 94 -6.98 0.28 15.46
N ALA A 95 -5.88 -0.24 14.90
CA ALA A 95 -5.83 -1.62 14.43
C ALA A 95 -6.03 -2.63 15.57
N VAL A 96 -5.41 -2.37 16.73
CA VAL A 96 -5.64 -3.16 17.96
C VAL A 96 -7.10 -3.05 18.40
N GLY A 97 -7.67 -1.84 18.41
CA GLY A 97 -9.06 -1.59 18.79
C GLY A 97 -10.09 -2.30 17.88
N TYR A 98 -9.80 -2.42 16.58
CA TYR A 98 -10.64 -3.14 15.62
C TYR A 98 -10.43 -4.67 15.62
N GLY A 99 -9.59 -5.19 16.53
CA GLY A 99 -9.42 -6.63 16.72
C GLY A 99 -8.30 -7.27 15.89
N ALA A 100 -7.36 -6.50 15.34
CA ALA A 100 -6.17 -7.08 14.74
C ALA A 100 -5.35 -7.82 15.81
N SER A 101 -4.98 -9.07 15.52
CA SER A 101 -4.10 -9.83 16.40
C SER A 101 -2.69 -9.20 16.42
N PRO A 102 -2.06 -8.99 17.59
CA PRO A 102 -0.73 -8.35 17.67
C PRO A 102 0.34 -9.01 16.80
N GLY A 103 0.28 -10.33 16.59
CA GLY A 103 1.21 -11.06 15.71
C GLY A 103 1.08 -10.73 14.21
N ASN A 104 -0.04 -10.13 13.81
CA ASN A 104 -0.36 -9.77 12.43
C ASN A 104 -0.14 -8.28 12.14
N ILE A 105 0.10 -7.47 13.17
CA ILE A 105 0.45 -6.05 13.03
C ILE A 105 1.96 -5.95 12.78
N ARG A 106 2.34 -5.21 11.74
CA ARG A 106 3.73 -5.02 11.32
C ARG A 106 3.98 -3.54 11.09
N PRO A 107 5.10 -2.99 11.55
CA PRO A 107 5.47 -1.63 11.16
C PRO A 107 5.74 -1.59 9.65
N VAL A 108 5.41 -0.47 9.01
CA VAL A 108 5.87 -0.13 7.66
C VAL A 108 7.36 0.20 7.75
N GLY A 109 8.18 -0.84 7.87
CA GLY A 109 9.63 -0.73 7.85
C GLY A 109 10.12 -0.42 6.44
N SER A 110 10.90 0.64 6.29
CA SER A 110 11.51 1.14 5.03
C SER A 110 12.35 0.13 4.23
N SER A 111 12.48 -1.12 4.68
CA SER A 111 13.19 -2.19 3.96
C SER A 111 12.57 -3.60 4.05
N GLN A 112 11.45 -3.79 4.76
CA GLN A 112 11.00 -5.13 5.16
C GLN A 112 9.73 -5.67 4.48
N TYR A 113 9.15 -4.95 3.52
CA TYR A 113 8.09 -5.50 2.68
C TYR A 113 8.67 -6.49 1.65
N ARG A 114 9.17 -7.63 2.13
CA ARG A 114 9.45 -8.80 1.29
C ARG A 114 8.18 -9.64 1.25
N PRO A 115 7.51 -9.79 0.09
CA PRO A 115 6.38 -10.71 0.00
C PRO A 115 6.82 -12.11 0.44
N ARG A 116 6.23 -12.60 1.54
CA ARG A 116 6.44 -13.96 2.06
C ARG A 116 5.73 -14.94 1.13
N LYS A 117 6.45 -15.43 0.12
CA LYS A 117 6.53 -16.83 -0.34
C LYS A 117 7.21 -16.87 -1.71
N ARG A 118 8.51 -17.22 -1.72
CA ARG A 118 9.09 -17.92 -2.86
C ARG A 118 8.49 -19.32 -2.84
N VAL A 119 7.53 -19.58 -3.73
CA VAL A 119 7.30 -20.96 -4.15
C VAL A 119 8.54 -21.33 -4.95
N VAL A 120 9.29 -22.31 -4.43
CA VAL A 120 10.44 -22.91 -5.08
C VAL A 120 9.93 -23.54 -6.37
N PHE A 121 10.24 -22.93 -7.52
CA PHE A 121 10.12 -23.62 -8.78
C PHE A 121 11.17 -24.73 -8.80
N ALA A 122 10.68 -25.95 -8.96
CA ALA A 122 11.48 -27.16 -9.07
C ALA A 122 12.56 -26.99 -10.16
N LYS A 123 13.75 -27.52 -9.87
CA LYS A 123 14.83 -27.64 -10.83
C LYS A 123 14.42 -28.63 -11.94
N SER A 124 14.15 -28.12 -13.13
CA SER A 124 14.37 -28.83 -14.39
C SER A 124 14.99 -27.80 -15.33
N GLY A 125 16.30 -27.84 -15.55
CA GLY A 125 16.84 -28.61 -16.66
C GLY A 125 17.15 -27.64 -17.80
N GLU A 126 18.44 -27.32 -17.95
CA GLU A 126 19.12 -26.73 -19.12
C GLU A 126 18.37 -25.70 -20.01
N ALA A 127 18.90 -24.46 -20.05
CA ALA A 127 19.15 -23.79 -21.33
C ALA A 127 20.21 -22.69 -21.16
N ARG A 128 21.23 -22.77 -22.01
CA ARG A 128 22.36 -21.85 -22.12
C ARG A 128 21.91 -20.52 -22.73
N GLY A 129 22.56 -19.43 -22.30
CA GLY A 129 22.69 -18.19 -23.09
C GLY A 129 21.65 -17.09 -22.83
N LEU A 130 21.91 -16.24 -21.83
CA LEU A 130 21.35 -14.88 -21.77
C LEU A 130 22.49 -13.88 -21.47
N PRO A 131 22.55 -12.73 -22.15
CA PRO A 131 23.61 -11.75 -21.95
C PRO A 131 23.49 -11.07 -20.58
N LYS A 132 24.65 -10.72 -19.99
CA LYS A 132 24.79 -10.00 -18.71
C LYS A 132 24.02 -8.67 -18.77
N MET A 133 22.81 -8.61 -18.18
CA MET A 133 22.13 -7.34 -17.97
C MET A 133 22.89 -6.50 -16.95
N ARG A 134 23.35 -5.33 -17.39
CA ARG A 134 23.86 -4.27 -16.51
C ARG A 134 22.78 -3.87 -15.51
N ARG A 135 23.15 -3.76 -14.23
CA ARG A 135 22.29 -3.18 -13.18
C ARG A 135 21.88 -1.77 -13.62
N ALA A 136 20.59 -1.53 -13.77
CA ALA A 136 20.04 -0.19 -13.92
C ALA A 136 20.26 0.60 -12.62
N PRO A 137 20.63 1.88 -12.68
CA PRO A 137 20.76 2.72 -11.50
C PRO A 137 19.37 2.93 -10.87
N MET A 138 19.20 2.50 -9.62
CA MET A 138 18.07 2.91 -8.77
C MET A 138 18.19 4.43 -8.54
N ARG A 139 17.38 5.22 -9.23
CA ARG A 139 17.06 6.57 -8.79
C ARG A 139 15.76 6.49 -7.97
N PRO A 140 15.74 6.95 -6.71
CA PRO A 140 14.49 7.11 -5.98
C PRO A 140 13.69 8.21 -6.69
N VAL A 141 12.54 7.85 -7.25
CA VAL A 141 11.56 8.82 -7.75
C VAL A 141 10.75 9.26 -6.54
N LEU A 142 10.98 10.50 -6.11
CA LEU A 142 10.28 11.13 -4.99
C LEU A 142 9.01 11.79 -5.52
N TYR A 143 7.86 11.44 -4.95
CA TYR A 143 6.58 12.08 -5.25
C TYR A 143 6.19 12.98 -4.08
N GLN A 144 6.09 14.28 -4.36
CA GLN A 144 5.66 15.28 -3.39
C GLN A 144 4.13 15.24 -3.28
N ALA A 145 3.61 15.14 -2.05
CA ALA A 145 2.18 15.18 -1.82
C ALA A 145 1.66 16.62 -2.02
N CYS A 146 0.70 16.81 -2.93
CA CYS A 146 -0.04 18.07 -3.02
C CYS A 146 -1.01 18.17 -1.84
N ARG A 147 -0.80 19.17 -0.99
CA ARG A 147 -1.68 19.52 0.13
C ARG A 147 -2.90 20.26 -0.43
N THR A 148 -4.06 19.62 -0.52
CA THR A 148 -5.31 20.34 -0.80
C THR A 148 -5.73 21.11 0.44
N GLN A 149 -5.60 22.44 0.41
CA GLN A 149 -6.24 23.31 1.39
C GLN A 149 -7.76 23.26 1.18
N LEU A 150 -8.48 22.79 2.19
CA LEU A 150 -9.93 22.99 2.30
C LEU A 150 -10.19 24.49 2.41
N ARG A 151 -11.00 25.04 1.50
CA ARG A 151 -11.48 26.43 1.60
C ARG A 151 -12.48 26.50 2.75
N ASP A 152 -12.18 27.36 3.70
CA ASP A 152 -13.07 27.74 4.80
C ASP A 152 -14.37 28.35 4.27
N GLY A 153 -15.43 28.12 5.06
CA GLY A 153 -16.83 28.34 4.73
C GLY A 153 -17.19 29.75 4.29
N GLU A 154 -17.97 29.81 3.20
CA GLU A 154 -18.74 30.98 2.83
C GLU A 154 -20.04 30.98 3.66
N THR A 155 -20.05 31.72 4.77
CA THR A 155 -21.29 32.07 5.47
C THR A 155 -22.10 33.05 4.63
N ARG A 156 -23.31 32.64 4.23
CA ARG A 156 -24.39 33.56 3.86
C ARG A 156 -25.60 33.26 4.72
N HIS A 157 -25.84 34.13 5.72
CA HIS A 157 -27.14 34.30 6.33
C HIS A 157 -27.73 35.62 5.82
N ALA A 158 -28.98 35.50 5.34
CA ALA A 158 -30.05 36.48 5.15
C ALA A 158 -29.69 37.95 4.88
#